data_AF-A0AAV9AE39-F1
#
_entry.id   AF-A0AAV9AE39-F1
#
_cell.length_a   1.000
_cell.length_b   1.000
_cell.length_c   1.000
_cell.angle_alpha   90.00
_cell.angle_beta   90.00
_cell.angle_gamma   90.00
#
_symmetry.space_group_name_H-M   'P 1'
#
loop_
_entity.id
_entity.type
_entity.pdbx_description
1 polymer ?
#
loop_
_entity_poly.entity_id
_entity_poly.type
_entity_poly.pdbx_seq_one_letter_code
_entity_poly.pdbx_strand_id
1 'polypeptide(L)' 'MGSMKKSSVVLLVLLSLFLFSGNVVEVEGKWCEQPSGKFAGACFRNANCANVCATEGFPSGICDGFRCMCRRQC' A
#
# COMPACT_ATOMS: atom_id res chain seq x y z
N MET A 1 -1.06 -54.42 -11.20
CA MET A 1 -1.73 -53.32 -10.48
C MET A 1 -0.70 -52.48 -9.72
N GLY A 2 -0.34 -51.28 -10.18
CA GLY A 2 0.67 -50.46 -9.46
C GLY A 2 0.63 -48.95 -9.71
N SER A 3 -0.15 -48.47 -10.67
CA SER A 3 -0.06 -47.09 -11.15
C SER A 3 -1.13 -46.15 -10.59
N MET A 4 -2.26 -46.67 -10.08
CA MET A 4 -3.41 -45.85 -9.61
C MET A 4 -3.11 -45.07 -8.31
N LYS A 5 -2.26 -45.59 -7.42
CA LYS A 5 -1.93 -44.95 -6.13
C LYS A 5 -1.01 -43.73 -6.30
N LYS A 6 -0.02 -43.81 -7.21
CA LYS A 6 0.94 -42.72 -7.45
C LYS A 6 0.28 -41.52 -8.14
N SER A 7 -0.60 -41.78 -9.10
CA SER A 7 -1.39 -40.75 -9.78
C SER A 7 -2.35 -40.03 -8.83
N SER A 8 -3.00 -40.79 -7.92
CA SER A 8 -3.87 -40.23 -6.89
C SER A 8 -3.12 -39.33 -5.89
N VAL A 9 -1.90 -39.69 -5.49
CA VAL A 9 -1.07 -38.85 -4.61
C VAL A 9 -0.66 -37.55 -5.29
N VAL A 10 -0.26 -37.60 -6.56
CA VAL A 10 0.10 -36.39 -7.34
C VAL A 10 -1.11 -35.45 -7.45
N LEU A 11 -2.29 -36.00 -7.74
CA LEU A 11 -3.52 -35.22 -7.80
C LEU A 11 -3.87 -34.56 -6.45
N LEU A 12 -3.69 -35.29 -5.34
CA LEU A 12 -3.90 -34.76 -3.98
C LEU A 12 -2.91 -33.66 -3.62
N VAL A 13 -1.64 -33.79 -4.01
CA VAL A 13 -0.60 -32.75 -3.81
C VAL A 13 -0.91 -31.50 -4.64
N LEU A 14 -1.35 -31.66 -5.89
CA LEU A 14 -1.78 -30.53 -6.71
C LEU A 14 -3.01 -29.84 -6.13
N LEU A 15 -4.03 -30.60 -5.68
CA LEU A 15 -5.22 -30.03 -5.07
C LEU A 15 -4.89 -29.23 -3.80
N SER A 16 -3.97 -29.73 -2.98
CA SER A 16 -3.55 -29.04 -1.76
C SER A 16 -2.80 -27.75 -2.05
N LEU A 17 -1.96 -27.69 -3.09
CA LEU A 17 -1.29 -26.45 -3.50
C LEU A 17 -2.27 -25.36 -3.94
N PHE A 18 -3.37 -25.72 -4.63
CA PHE A 18 -4.38 -24.74 -5.04
C PHE A 18 -5.13 -24.12 -3.86
N LEU A 19 -5.33 -24.86 -2.77
CA LEU A 19 -6.03 -24.38 -1.57
C LEU A 19 -5.22 -23.35 -0.76
N PHE A 20 -3.90 -23.31 -0.94
CA PHE A 20 -3.00 -22.38 -0.25
C PHE A 20 -2.74 -21.09 -1.02
N SER A 21 -3.51 -20.78 -2.07
CA SER A 21 -3.49 -19.47 -2.73
C SER A 21 -4.03 -18.41 -1.76
N GLY A 22 -3.18 -17.99 -0.84
CA GLY A 22 -3.48 -17.07 0.23
C GLY A 22 -3.97 -15.76 -0.34
N ASN A 23 -5.16 -15.36 0.08
CA ASN A 23 -5.68 -14.04 -0.13
C ASN A 23 -4.71 -13.06 0.54
N VAL A 24 -3.85 -12.42 -0.26
CA VAL A 24 -3.04 -11.30 0.23
C VAL A 24 -4.01 -10.17 0.52
N VAL A 25 -4.34 -10.00 1.80
CA VAL A 25 -5.04 -8.82 2.26
C VAL A 25 -4.03 -7.69 2.18
N GLU A 26 -4.11 -6.89 1.13
CA GLU A 26 -3.45 -5.60 1.08
C GLU A 26 -4.08 -4.73 2.18
N VAL A 27 -3.42 -4.69 3.34
CA VAL A 27 -3.67 -3.66 4.33
C VAL A 27 -3.07 -2.39 3.78
N GLU A 28 -3.90 -1.56 3.13
CA GLU A 28 -3.55 -0.16 2.92
C GLU A 28 -3.20 0.43 4.29
N GLY A 29 -1.90 0.66 4.52
CA GLY A 29 -1.42 1.25 5.77
C GLY A 29 -2.18 2.55 6.02
N LYS A 30 -2.63 2.77 7.26
CA LYS A 30 -3.41 3.96 7.57
C LYS A 30 -2.52 5.17 7.37
N TRP A 31 -2.99 6.17 6.64
CA TRP A 31 -2.26 7.42 6.50
C TRP A 31 -2.79 8.39 7.55
N CYS A 32 -1.88 8.96 8.34
CA CYS A 32 -2.19 10.15 9.12
C CYS A 32 -1.81 11.38 8.31
N GLU A 33 -2.74 12.32 8.24
CA GLU A 33 -2.59 13.57 7.51
C GLU A 33 -2.57 14.76 8.48
N GLN A 34 -1.76 15.76 8.18
CA GLN A 34 -1.73 17.02 8.92
C GLN A 34 -1.39 18.18 8.00
N PRO A 35 -2.00 19.37 8.20
CA PRO A 35 -1.72 20.52 7.37
C PRO A 35 -0.25 20.94 7.50
N SER A 36 0.38 21.24 6.38
CA SER A 36 1.74 21.77 6.35
C SER A 36 1.81 23.12 7.07
N GLY A 37 2.82 23.29 7.93
CA GLY A 37 3.10 24.56 8.61
C GLY A 37 3.96 25.52 7.79
N LYS A 38 4.64 25.03 6.75
CA LYS A 38 5.58 25.83 5.92
C LYS A 38 5.06 26.12 4.52
N PHE A 39 4.03 25.41 4.05
CA PHE A 39 3.49 25.62 2.71
C PHE A 39 2.69 26.91 2.65
N ALA A 40 3.06 27.80 1.74
CA ALA A 40 2.41 29.10 1.56
C ALA A 40 1.66 29.19 0.22
N GLY A 41 0.47 29.76 0.25
CA GLY A 41 -0.39 29.94 -0.92
C GLY A 41 -1.26 28.72 -1.25
N ALA A 42 -1.94 28.79 -2.39
CA ALA A 42 -2.82 27.73 -2.85
C ALA A 42 -2.03 26.55 -3.44
N CYS A 43 -2.38 25.34 -2.99
CA CYS A 43 -1.76 24.11 -3.46
C CYS A 43 -2.40 23.67 -4.78
N PHE A 44 -1.61 23.60 -5.84
CA PHE A 44 -2.05 23.08 -7.16
C PHE A 44 -1.23 21.89 -7.65
N ARG A 45 -0.08 21.61 -6.99
CA ARG A 45 0.87 20.59 -7.42
C ARG A 45 1.34 19.78 -6.22
N ASN A 46 0.92 18.52 -6.17
CA ASN A 46 1.27 17.59 -5.08
C ASN A 46 2.79 17.48 -4.86
N ALA A 47 3.59 17.53 -5.94
CA ALA A 47 5.05 17.49 -5.82
C ALA A 47 5.63 18.67 -5.03
N ASN A 48 5.07 19.87 -5.17
CA ASN A 48 5.51 21.04 -4.39
C ASN A 48 5.15 20.85 -2.91
N CYS A 49 3.94 20.36 -2.63
CA CYS A 49 3.50 20.03 -1.28
C CYS A 49 4.39 18.94 -0.65
N ALA A 50 4.64 17.84 -1.36
CA ALA A 50 5.51 16.76 -0.91
C ALA A 50 6.94 17.24 -0.60
N ASN A 51 7.51 18.11 -1.43
CA ASN A 51 8.83 18.70 -1.18
C ASN A 51 8.86 19.53 0.10
N VAL A 52 7.83 20.35 0.35
CA VAL A 52 7.74 21.13 1.59
C VAL A 52 7.54 20.22 2.81
N CYS A 53 6.64 19.24 2.69
CA CYS A 53 6.40 18.23 3.72
C CYS A 53 7.66 17.42 4.06
N ALA A 54 8.52 17.12 3.09
CA ALA A 54 9.81 16.49 3.33
C ALA A 54 10.71 17.34 4.25
N THR A 55 10.68 18.68 4.11
CA THR A 55 11.39 19.61 5.03
C THR A 55 10.74 19.73 6.42
N GLU A 56 9.52 19.19 6.59
CA GLU A 56 8.80 19.09 7.85
C GLU A 56 8.93 17.69 8.47
N GLY A 57 9.67 16.78 7.82
CA GLY A 57 9.89 15.41 8.29
C GLY A 57 8.81 14.41 7.89
N PHE A 58 7.95 14.76 6.93
CA PHE A 58 6.92 13.88 6.40
C PHE A 58 7.40 13.18 5.12
N PRO A 59 7.15 11.86 4.98
CA PRO A 59 7.55 11.11 3.79
C PRO A 59 6.71 11.42 2.55
N SER A 60 5.52 12.02 2.70
CA SER A 60 4.63 12.34 1.59
C SER A 60 3.83 13.62 1.86
N GLY A 61 3.25 14.18 0.80
CA GLY A 61 2.32 15.30 0.88
C GLY A 61 1.40 15.35 -0.33
N ILE A 62 0.17 15.82 -0.14
CA ILE A 62 -0.85 15.93 -1.17
C ILE A 62 -1.61 17.26 -1.05
N CYS A 63 -2.01 17.85 -2.18
CA CYS A 63 -2.95 18.96 -2.18
C CYS A 63 -4.36 18.41 -1.94
N ASP A 64 -4.95 18.73 -0.80
CA ASP A 64 -6.37 18.51 -0.53
C ASP A 64 -7.12 19.84 -0.71
N GLY A 65 -7.89 19.93 -1.80
CA GLY A 65 -8.38 21.21 -2.32
C GLY A 65 -7.22 22.16 -2.63
N PHE A 66 -7.14 23.29 -1.91
CA PHE A 66 -6.04 24.26 -2.01
C PHE A 66 -5.07 24.21 -0.82
N ARG A 67 -5.25 23.26 0.11
CA ARG A 67 -4.38 23.11 1.29
C ARG A 67 -3.37 21.99 1.03
N CYS A 68 -2.14 22.19 1.50
CA CYS A 68 -1.12 21.14 1.49
C CYS A 68 -1.25 20.29 2.77
N MET A 69 -1.52 18.99 2.61
CA MET A 69 -1.58 18.01 3.69
C MET A 69 -0.34 17.12 3.64
N CYS A 70 0.46 17.16 4.70
CA CYS A 70 1.59 16.25 4.88
C CYS A 70 1.13 14.93 5.47
N ARG A 71 1.68 13.82 4.96
CA ARG A 71 1.20 12.47 5.27
C ARG A 71 2.34 11.57 5.71
N ARG A 72 2.06 10.73 6.70
CA ARG A 72 2.95 9.65 7.15
C ARG A 72 2.15 8.39 7.45
N GLN A 73 2.79 7.23 7.38
CA GLN A 73 2.18 5.99 7.82
C GLN A 73 1.89 6.03 9.33
N CYS A 74 0.73 5.50 9.65
CA CYS A 74 0.22 5.11 10.95
C CYS A 74 -0.25 3.65 10.84
#